data_AF-A0A9R1PPB5-F1
#
_entry.id   AF-A0A9R1PPB5-F1
#
_cell.length_a   1.000
_cell.length_b   1.000
_cell.length_c   1.000
_cell.angle_alpha   90.00
_cell.angle_beta   90.00
_cell.angle_gamma   90.00
#
_symmetry.space_group_name_H-M   'P 1'
#
loop_
_entity.id
_entity.type
_entity.pdbx_description
1 polymer ?
#
loop_
_entity_poly.entity_id
_entity_poly.type
_entity_poly.pdbx_seq_one_letter_code
_entity_poly.pdbx_strand_id
1 'polypeptide(L)'
;MYSHFGLRTLCLGCRDLEEDEYKEWSKKFQDASCSLDNREHKIAEVCNSLEQGIHILGITAIEDRLQDGVPETIKLLRKAGINVWMLTGDKQTTAIQIGLLCNLITPESKGQLLSINGKTEDDILQSLERALTIMKTALERKDLAFVLDGWALEIILKRSLESFTKLAMMSRTAICCRMTPLQKAQLVGILKSSGSLTLAIGDGGNDVRMIQEANIGVGISGREGLQAARAADYSIGKFKFLRRLILVHGRYSYNRTAFISQYSFYKSLLICFIQILFSFSSGLSGTSIFNSISLMAYNVFYTSLPVMTIIFDKDISETTVLRYPQILLYSQAGRLLNRSTFAEWFGRSLYAFVVFLITINAYADEKSDMEELSMVALSGCIWLQAFVVTLDTNSFTCPQITLIWGNFVAFYMINLILSAVPTLQMHTVMWHLCNQPSYWITMALIVAAGMGPVLALRYLRNVYRPSAIDVLQQIEQTDGHAQAPGNLESSTGTYLDYLLTDLRRNKSSIHQPLLSDSASSR
;
A
#
# COMPACT_ATOMS: atom_id res chain seq x y z
N MET A 1 26.50 -28.95 16.78
CA MET A 1 25.45 -28.46 17.69
C MET A 1 25.20 -26.97 17.51
N TYR A 2 26.20 -26.09 17.74
CA TYR A 2 26.05 -24.63 17.58
C TYR A 2 25.68 -24.15 16.16
N SER A 3 26.17 -24.82 15.12
CA SER A 3 25.79 -24.55 13.72
C SER A 3 24.33 -24.84 13.42
N HIS A 4 23.68 -25.73 14.17
CA HIS A 4 22.25 -26.03 14.00
C HIS A 4 21.38 -24.92 14.61
N PHE A 5 21.88 -24.24 15.64
CA PHE A 5 21.33 -22.98 16.16
C PHE A 5 21.80 -21.76 15.35
N GLY A 6 22.65 -21.98 14.33
CA GLY A 6 23.34 -21.01 13.44
C GLY A 6 23.78 -19.73 14.08
N LEU A 7 24.37 -19.98 15.22
CA LEU A 7 25.46 -19.17 15.70
C LEU A 7 26.61 -19.30 14.69
N ARG A 8 27.29 -18.18 14.42
CA ARG A 8 28.54 -18.18 13.65
C ARG A 8 29.61 -18.83 14.52
N THR A 9 30.09 -20.01 14.12
CA THR A 9 31.07 -20.77 14.89
C THR A 9 32.49 -20.52 14.40
N LEU A 10 33.41 -20.24 15.32
CA LEU A 10 34.85 -20.14 15.06
C LEU A 10 35.57 -21.20 15.88
N CYS A 11 36.53 -21.90 15.28
CA CYS A 11 37.41 -22.82 15.98
C CYS A 11 38.71 -22.07 16.33
N LEU A 12 39.10 -22.11 17.60
CA LEU A 12 40.33 -21.50 18.08
C LEU A 12 41.34 -22.60 18.34
N GLY A 13 42.55 -22.43 17.82
CA GLY A 13 43.66 -23.34 18.06
C GLY A 13 44.95 -22.57 18.27
N CYS A 14 45.89 -23.19 18.99
CA CYS A 14 47.23 -22.68 19.19
C CYS A 14 48.27 -23.73 18.81
N ARG A 15 49.46 -23.26 18.47
CA ARG A 15 50.65 -24.09 18.31
C ARG A 15 51.79 -23.37 18.99
N ASP A 16 52.48 -24.09 19.88
CA ASP A 16 53.71 -23.60 20.46
C ASP A 16 54.83 -23.77 19.43
N LEU A 17 55.64 -22.71 19.27
CA LEU A 17 56.70 -22.61 18.28
C LEU A 17 58.03 -22.47 18.99
N GLU A 18 59.02 -23.26 18.59
CA GLU A 18 60.39 -23.06 19.04
C GLU A 18 61.00 -21.83 18.35
N GLU A 19 61.92 -21.15 19.05
CA GLU A 19 62.46 -19.88 18.57
C GLU A 19 63.26 -20.01 17.26
N ASP A 20 63.91 -21.15 17.07
CA ASP A 20 64.68 -21.45 15.85
C ASP A 20 63.76 -21.73 14.65
N GLU A 21 62.66 -22.47 14.87
CA GLU A 21 61.62 -22.70 13.87
C GLU A 21 60.97 -21.38 13.43
N TYR A 22 60.67 -20.50 14.38
CA TYR A 22 60.14 -19.17 14.10
C TYR A 22 61.11 -18.30 13.28
N LYS A 23 62.41 -18.31 13.63
CA LYS A 23 63.44 -17.56 12.88
C LYS A 23 63.57 -18.05 11.45
N GLU A 24 63.52 -19.35 11.22
CA GLU A 24 63.57 -19.93 9.88
C GLU A 24 62.31 -19.58 9.07
N TRP A 25 61.14 -19.71 9.69
CA TRP A 25 59.86 -19.35 9.07
C TRP A 25 59.78 -17.85 8.74
N SER A 26 60.22 -16.97 9.66
CA SER A 26 60.20 -15.52 9.48
C SER A 26 61.04 -15.09 8.28
N LYS A 27 62.18 -15.75 8.02
CA LYS A 27 62.98 -15.50 6.82
C LYS A 27 62.23 -15.91 5.56
N LYS A 28 61.67 -17.13 5.53
CA LYS A 28 60.87 -17.63 4.41
C LYS A 28 59.65 -16.74 4.12
N PHE A 29 59.00 -16.23 5.17
CA PHE A 29 57.86 -15.32 5.07
C PHE A 29 58.27 -13.95 4.51
N GLN A 30 59.42 -13.42 4.94
CA GLN A 30 59.96 -12.17 4.47
C GLN A 30 60.39 -12.27 2.99
N ASP A 31 61.04 -13.37 2.60
CA ASP A 31 61.40 -13.67 1.21
C ASP A 31 60.15 -13.81 0.33
N ALA A 32 59.11 -14.51 0.82
CA ALA A 32 57.83 -14.62 0.12
C ALA A 32 57.11 -13.27 -0.02
N SER A 33 57.20 -12.40 1.00
CA SER A 33 56.61 -11.06 1.00
C SER A 33 57.31 -10.08 0.05
N CYS A 34 58.62 -10.24 -0.13
CA CYS A 34 59.43 -9.46 -1.06
C CYS A 34 59.37 -9.98 -2.51
N SER A 35 58.73 -11.13 -2.77
CA SER A 35 58.57 -11.67 -4.12
C SER A 35 57.62 -10.81 -4.97
N LEU A 36 58.05 -10.48 -6.19
CA LEU A 36 57.22 -9.78 -7.18
C LEU A 36 56.25 -10.73 -7.91
N ASP A 37 56.66 -11.99 -8.10
CA ASP A 37 55.84 -13.01 -8.78
C ASP A 37 55.03 -13.84 -7.79
N ASN A 38 53.73 -13.99 -8.05
CA ASN A 38 52.78 -14.85 -7.31
C ASN A 38 52.90 -14.75 -5.78
N ARG A 39 53.07 -13.53 -5.28
CA ARG A 39 53.26 -13.23 -3.84
C ARG A 39 52.18 -13.87 -2.96
N GLU A 40 50.91 -13.74 -3.33
CA GLU A 40 49.78 -14.27 -2.53
C GLU A 40 49.85 -15.79 -2.36
N HIS A 41 50.22 -16.52 -3.42
CA HIS A 41 50.37 -17.97 -3.35
C HIS A 41 51.55 -18.38 -2.48
N LYS A 42 52.71 -17.72 -2.64
CA LYS A 42 53.91 -18.01 -1.83
C LYS A 42 53.69 -17.74 -0.35
N ILE A 43 53.01 -16.64 -0.02
CA ILE A 43 52.61 -16.32 1.36
C ILE A 43 51.66 -17.39 1.91
N ALA A 44 50.63 -17.76 1.14
CA ALA A 44 49.67 -18.78 1.57
C ALA A 44 50.34 -20.15 1.82
N GLU A 45 51.31 -20.53 0.98
CA GLU A 45 52.09 -21.76 1.14
C GLU A 45 52.95 -21.76 2.41
N VAL A 46 53.66 -20.64 2.67
CA VAL A 46 54.47 -20.46 3.89
C VAL A 46 53.60 -20.43 5.15
N CYS A 47 52.43 -19.78 5.11
CA CYS A 47 51.47 -19.82 6.22
C CYS A 47 50.93 -21.23 6.46
N ASN A 48 50.53 -21.94 5.40
CA ASN A 48 49.99 -23.30 5.50
C ASN A 48 51.03 -24.30 6.07
N SER A 49 52.33 -24.08 5.82
CA SER A 49 53.40 -24.87 6.44
C SER A 49 53.46 -24.69 7.96
N LEU A 50 53.16 -23.49 8.46
CA LEU A 50 53.14 -23.16 9.89
C LEU A 50 51.86 -23.64 10.58
N GLU A 51 50.73 -23.62 9.86
CA GLU A 51 49.39 -23.96 10.35
C GLU A 51 49.13 -25.48 10.47
N GLN A 52 50.16 -26.32 10.32
CA GLN A 52 50.05 -27.77 10.57
C GLN A 52 50.24 -28.10 12.06
N GLY A 53 49.50 -29.09 12.57
CA GLY A 53 49.67 -29.58 13.95
C GLY A 53 49.12 -28.65 15.04
N ILE A 54 48.15 -27.80 14.71
CA ILE A 54 47.50 -26.89 15.67
C ILE A 54 46.70 -27.69 16.72
N HIS A 55 46.92 -27.40 17.99
CA HIS A 55 46.09 -27.89 19.10
C HIS A 55 44.80 -27.07 19.20
N ILE A 56 43.65 -27.73 19.05
CA ILE A 56 42.34 -27.08 19.18
C ILE A 56 42.09 -26.77 20.66
N LEU A 57 41.98 -25.48 20.99
CA LEU A 57 41.68 -25.00 22.33
C LEU A 57 40.18 -25.03 22.63
N GLY A 58 39.35 -24.68 21.63
CA GLY A 58 37.91 -24.60 21.80
C GLY A 58 37.18 -24.00 20.61
N ILE A 59 35.85 -23.88 20.77
CA ILE A 59 34.95 -23.34 19.76
C ILE A 59 34.20 -22.16 20.37
N THR A 60 34.19 -21.03 19.68
CA THR A 60 33.32 -19.90 20.03
C THR A 60 32.11 -19.88 19.09
N ALA A 61 30.98 -19.42 19.59
CA ALA A 61 29.73 -19.33 18.86
C ALA A 61 29.12 -17.95 19.06
N ILE A 62 28.97 -17.18 17.98
CA ILE A 62 28.48 -15.80 18.01
C ILE A 62 27.05 -15.79 17.49
N GLU A 63 26.12 -15.28 18.30
CA GLU A 63 24.73 -15.07 17.91
C GLU A 63 24.59 -13.75 17.14
N ASP A 64 24.07 -13.82 15.92
CA ASP A 64 23.65 -12.65 15.16
C ASP A 64 22.21 -12.32 15.55
N ARG A 65 22.05 -11.37 16.49
CA ARG A 65 20.74 -11.06 17.05
C ARG A 65 19.88 -10.28 16.08
N LEU A 66 18.68 -10.80 15.85
CA LEU A 66 17.64 -10.07 15.11
C LEU A 66 17.23 -8.80 15.86
N GLN A 67 16.83 -7.77 15.12
CA GLN A 67 16.20 -6.60 15.70
C GLN A 67 14.89 -6.97 16.42
N ASP A 68 14.53 -6.19 17.43
CA ASP A 68 13.30 -6.39 18.21
C ASP A 68 12.06 -6.44 17.30
N GLY A 69 11.24 -7.49 17.46
CA GLY A 69 9.94 -7.59 16.80
C GLY A 69 9.98 -7.92 15.30
N VAL A 70 11.13 -8.32 14.74
CA VAL A 70 11.23 -8.79 13.34
C VAL A 70 10.32 -10.00 13.07
N PRO A 71 10.32 -11.08 13.87
CA PRO A 71 9.47 -12.25 13.59
C PRO A 71 7.97 -11.93 13.64
N GLU A 72 7.54 -11.10 14.59
CA GLU A 72 6.16 -10.63 14.68
C GLU A 72 5.74 -9.80 13.47
N THR A 73 6.63 -8.92 13.02
CA THR A 73 6.39 -8.04 11.87
C THR A 73 6.23 -8.86 10.59
N ILE A 74 7.14 -9.81 10.34
CA ILE A 74 7.04 -10.70 9.17
C ILE A 74 5.75 -11.53 9.23
N LYS A 75 5.40 -12.06 10.42
CA LYS A 75 4.15 -12.80 10.62
C LYS A 75 2.91 -11.96 10.28
N LEU A 76 2.87 -10.69 10.71
CA LEU A 76 1.77 -9.78 10.41
C LEU A 76 1.69 -9.42 8.91
N LEU A 77 2.82 -9.13 8.27
CA LEU A 77 2.88 -8.83 6.84
C LEU A 77 2.43 -10.05 5.99
N ARG A 78 2.86 -11.26 6.37
CA ARG A 78 2.41 -12.50 5.71
C ARG A 78 0.92 -12.76 5.93
N LYS A 79 0.38 -12.47 7.12
CA LYS A 79 -1.07 -12.52 7.38
C LYS A 79 -1.83 -11.52 6.51
N ALA A 80 -1.27 -10.34 6.26
CA ALA A 80 -1.81 -9.32 5.35
C ALA A 80 -1.74 -9.71 3.85
N GLY A 81 -1.15 -10.86 3.52
CA GLY A 81 -1.03 -11.34 2.14
C GLY A 81 0.12 -10.72 1.36
N ILE A 82 1.11 -10.14 2.05
CA ILE A 82 2.37 -9.66 1.46
C ILE A 82 3.34 -10.85 1.36
N ASN A 83 3.92 -11.02 0.17
CA ASN A 83 4.99 -11.99 -0.06
C ASN A 83 6.31 -11.35 0.39
N VAL A 84 7.10 -12.06 1.20
CA VAL A 84 8.34 -11.54 1.79
C VAL A 84 9.51 -12.36 1.26
N TRP A 85 10.46 -11.68 0.64
CA TRP A 85 11.67 -12.27 0.07
C TRP A 85 12.89 -11.72 0.80
N MET A 86 13.88 -12.57 1.06
CA MET A 86 15.13 -12.20 1.72
C MET A 86 16.26 -12.19 0.68
N LEU A 87 16.90 -11.04 0.48
CA LEU A 87 17.99 -10.85 -0.47
C LEU A 87 19.28 -10.49 0.29
N THR A 88 20.20 -11.44 0.44
CA THR A 88 21.42 -11.26 1.23
C THR A 88 22.70 -11.52 0.44
N GLY A 89 23.78 -10.86 0.85
CA GLY A 89 25.15 -11.16 0.40
C GLY A 89 25.78 -12.33 1.17
N ASP A 90 25.13 -12.83 2.22
CA ASP A 90 25.67 -13.89 3.07
C ASP A 90 25.60 -15.28 2.44
N LYS A 91 26.30 -16.22 3.09
CA LYS A 91 26.27 -17.65 2.74
C LYS A 91 24.88 -18.24 2.96
N GLN A 92 24.54 -19.22 2.12
CA GLN A 92 23.24 -19.89 2.12
C GLN A 92 22.85 -20.46 3.49
N THR A 93 23.77 -21.10 4.20
CA THR A 93 23.51 -21.69 5.53
C THR A 93 23.06 -20.65 6.55
N THR A 94 23.72 -19.49 6.58
CA THR A 94 23.37 -18.37 7.46
C THR A 94 22.02 -17.76 7.08
N ALA A 95 21.76 -17.60 5.77
CA ALA A 95 20.50 -17.05 5.30
C ALA A 95 19.29 -17.94 5.66
N ILE A 96 19.44 -19.25 5.51
CA ILE A 96 18.41 -20.23 5.90
C ILE A 96 18.17 -20.17 7.42
N GLN A 97 19.24 -20.07 8.21
CA GLN A 97 19.15 -19.90 9.66
C GLN A 97 18.30 -18.68 10.05
N ILE A 98 18.65 -17.52 9.51
CA ILE A 98 17.96 -16.26 9.77
C ILE A 98 16.51 -16.37 9.29
N GLY A 99 16.27 -17.03 8.15
CA GLY A 99 14.95 -17.34 7.64
C GLY A 99 14.10 -18.16 8.61
N LEU A 100 14.68 -19.16 9.28
CA LEU A 100 14.02 -19.95 10.31
C LEU A 100 13.74 -19.13 11.58
N LEU A 101 14.73 -18.37 12.08
CA LEU A 101 14.58 -17.52 13.27
C LEU A 101 13.51 -16.42 13.07
N CYS A 102 13.42 -15.88 11.85
CA CYS A 102 12.42 -14.89 11.47
C CYS A 102 11.01 -15.47 11.25
N ASN A 103 10.82 -16.79 11.34
CA ASN A 103 9.60 -17.49 10.88
C ASN A 103 9.23 -17.18 9.42
N LEU A 104 10.25 -16.91 8.59
CA LEU A 104 10.08 -16.75 7.15
C LEU A 104 9.90 -18.11 6.48
N ILE A 105 10.67 -19.11 6.91
CA ILE A 105 10.54 -20.51 6.50
C ILE A 105 9.96 -21.31 7.65
N THR A 106 9.05 -22.25 7.36
CA THR A 106 8.56 -23.24 8.31
C THR A 106 9.56 -24.39 8.44
N PRO A 107 9.81 -24.93 9.64
CA PRO A 107 10.70 -26.08 9.82
C PRO A 107 10.28 -27.26 8.92
N GLU A 108 11.24 -28.06 8.45
CA GLU A 108 11.06 -29.14 7.45
C GLU A 108 9.88 -30.09 7.75
N SER A 109 9.54 -30.27 9.03
CA SER A 109 8.35 -31.02 9.47
C SER A 109 7.00 -30.52 8.89
N LYS A 110 6.93 -29.27 8.41
CA LYS A 110 5.71 -28.62 7.90
C LYS A 110 5.91 -27.83 6.60
N GLY A 111 7.15 -27.62 6.16
CA GLY A 111 7.46 -26.83 4.97
C GLY A 111 8.54 -27.45 4.09
N GLN A 112 8.46 -27.19 2.79
CA GLN A 112 9.37 -27.74 1.80
C GLN A 112 10.24 -26.61 1.22
N LEU A 113 11.55 -26.73 1.43
CA LEU A 113 12.56 -25.81 0.92
C LEU A 113 13.14 -26.35 -0.40
N LEU A 114 12.92 -25.61 -1.49
CA LEU A 114 13.40 -25.97 -2.82
C LEU A 114 14.75 -25.29 -3.07
N SER A 115 15.85 -26.03 -3.00
CA SER A 115 17.17 -25.49 -3.31
C SER A 115 17.43 -25.54 -4.82
N ILE A 116 17.73 -24.39 -5.42
CA ILE A 116 18.10 -24.27 -6.83
C ILE A 116 19.61 -24.11 -6.90
N ASN A 117 20.31 -25.24 -6.78
CA ASN A 117 21.77 -25.32 -6.80
C ASN A 117 22.22 -26.34 -7.86
N GLY A 118 23.36 -26.10 -8.50
CA GLY A 118 23.97 -27.02 -9.46
C GLY A 118 25.45 -26.73 -9.62
N LYS A 119 26.22 -27.68 -10.17
CA LYS A 119 27.64 -27.45 -10.51
C LYS A 119 27.79 -27.02 -11.97
N THR A 120 26.89 -27.49 -12.84
CA THR A 120 26.83 -27.12 -14.26
C THR A 120 25.63 -26.22 -14.54
N GLU A 121 25.64 -25.52 -15.68
CA GLU A 121 24.51 -24.69 -16.11
C GLU A 121 23.23 -25.54 -16.29
N ASP A 122 23.37 -26.74 -16.86
CA ASP A 122 22.24 -27.65 -17.11
C ASP A 122 21.62 -28.18 -15.81
N ASP A 123 22.44 -28.46 -14.79
CA ASP A 123 21.94 -28.89 -13.47
C ASP A 123 21.05 -27.82 -12.83
N ILE A 124 21.40 -26.54 -13.00
CA ILE A 124 20.63 -25.41 -12.46
C ILE A 124 19.29 -25.31 -13.18
N LEU A 125 19.28 -25.41 -14.51
CA LEU A 125 18.06 -25.36 -15.31
C LEU A 125 17.13 -26.53 -14.98
N GLN A 126 17.68 -27.75 -14.86
CA GLN A 126 16.89 -28.91 -14.46
C GLN A 126 16.32 -28.76 -13.03
N SER A 127 17.10 -28.18 -12.11
CA SER A 127 16.64 -27.91 -10.75
C SER A 127 15.54 -26.83 -10.71
N LEU A 128 15.63 -25.82 -11.57
CA LEU A 128 14.60 -24.80 -11.75
C LEU A 128 13.28 -25.42 -12.26
N GLU A 129 13.36 -26.30 -13.26
CA GLU A 129 12.18 -26.99 -13.82
C GLU A 129 11.53 -27.94 -12.80
N ARG A 130 12.34 -28.64 -12.00
CA ARG A 130 11.84 -29.45 -10.87
C ARG A 130 11.10 -28.58 -9.86
N ALA A 131 11.68 -27.45 -9.47
CA ALA A 131 11.05 -26.53 -8.53
C ALA A 131 9.73 -25.97 -9.07
N LEU A 132 9.69 -25.61 -10.35
CA LEU A 132 8.47 -25.17 -11.05
C LEU A 132 7.38 -26.24 -11.05
N THR A 133 7.76 -27.49 -11.31
CA THR A 133 6.82 -28.61 -11.34
C THR A 133 6.21 -28.83 -9.96
N ILE A 134 7.03 -28.85 -8.90
CA ILE A 134 6.55 -28.99 -7.52
C ILE A 134 5.59 -27.87 -7.14
N MET A 135 5.93 -26.61 -7.49
CA MET A 135 5.08 -25.45 -7.21
C MET A 135 3.73 -25.48 -7.94
N LYS A 136 3.67 -26.08 -9.14
CA LYS A 136 2.41 -26.25 -9.89
C LYS A 136 1.51 -27.31 -9.28
N THR A 137 2.09 -28.42 -8.82
CA THR A 137 1.33 -29.57 -8.30
C THR A 137 0.86 -29.36 -6.85
N ALA A 138 1.54 -28.50 -6.09
CA ALA A 138 1.21 -28.29 -4.68
C ALA A 138 -0.12 -27.56 -4.46
N LEU A 139 -1.01 -28.19 -3.69
CA LEU A 139 -2.31 -27.65 -3.28
C LEU A 139 -2.16 -26.48 -2.28
N GLU A 140 -1.18 -26.59 -1.36
CA GLU A 140 -0.91 -25.59 -0.33
C GLU A 140 0.43 -24.85 -0.55
N ARG A 141 0.37 -23.74 -1.27
CA ARG A 141 1.55 -22.90 -1.60
C ARG A 141 2.13 -22.10 -0.42
N LYS A 142 1.61 -22.27 0.80
CA LYS A 142 1.99 -21.44 1.97
C LYS A 142 3.34 -21.82 2.56
N ASP A 143 3.68 -23.10 2.43
CA ASP A 143 4.83 -23.70 3.10
C ASP A 143 5.96 -24.06 2.13
N LEU A 144 5.84 -23.61 0.88
CA LEU A 144 6.87 -23.72 -0.15
C LEU A 144 7.70 -22.44 -0.19
N ALA A 145 9.01 -22.59 -0.04
CA ALA A 145 9.99 -21.54 -0.26
C ALA A 145 11.10 -22.08 -1.17
N PHE A 146 11.73 -21.21 -1.96
CA PHE A 146 12.92 -21.60 -2.71
C PHE A 146 14.15 -20.82 -2.25
N VAL A 147 15.31 -21.44 -2.40
CA VAL A 147 16.61 -20.84 -2.12
C VAL A 147 17.46 -20.84 -3.38
N LEU A 148 18.11 -19.71 -3.65
CA LEU A 148 18.90 -19.50 -4.85
C LEU A 148 20.18 -18.74 -4.52
N ASP A 149 21.30 -19.16 -5.10
CA ASP A 149 22.56 -18.43 -5.03
C ASP A 149 22.69 -17.42 -6.19
N GLY A 150 23.43 -16.32 -5.96
CA GLY A 150 23.63 -15.27 -6.96
C GLY A 150 24.26 -15.76 -8.28
N TRP A 151 25.13 -16.78 -8.22
CA TRP A 151 25.69 -17.41 -9.43
C TRP A 151 24.64 -18.16 -10.24
N ALA A 152 23.79 -18.94 -9.57
CA ALA A 152 22.68 -19.64 -10.22
C ALA A 152 21.67 -18.65 -10.81
N LEU A 153 21.40 -17.54 -10.12
CA LEU A 153 20.54 -16.48 -10.64
C LEU A 153 21.09 -15.91 -11.96
N GLU A 154 22.39 -15.61 -12.04
CA GLU A 154 22.97 -15.03 -13.26
C GLU A 154 22.77 -15.94 -14.49
N ILE A 155 22.95 -17.25 -14.31
CA ILE A 155 22.73 -18.25 -15.37
C ILE A 155 21.25 -18.30 -15.77
N ILE A 156 20.35 -18.35 -14.78
CA ILE A 156 18.90 -18.39 -14.99
C ILE A 156 18.42 -17.14 -15.73
N LEU A 157 18.91 -15.95 -15.36
CA LEU A 157 18.54 -14.70 -16.02
C LEU A 157 18.98 -14.66 -17.48
N LYS A 158 20.11 -15.28 -17.84
CA LYS A 158 20.60 -15.34 -19.23
C LYS A 158 19.85 -16.37 -20.08
N ARG A 159 19.46 -17.50 -19.51
CA ARG A 159 18.95 -18.66 -20.27
C ARG A 159 17.44 -18.87 -20.17
N SER A 160 16.82 -18.59 -19.04
CA SER A 160 15.45 -19.02 -18.72
C SER A 160 14.65 -18.02 -17.87
N LEU A 161 14.72 -16.74 -18.25
CA LEU A 161 14.01 -15.64 -17.56
C LEU A 161 12.51 -15.92 -17.40
N GLU A 162 11.83 -16.41 -18.44
CA GLU A 162 10.38 -16.63 -18.39
C GLU A 162 9.98 -17.71 -17.37
N SER A 163 10.74 -18.81 -17.33
CA SER A 163 10.56 -19.90 -16.37
C SER A 163 10.78 -19.41 -14.95
N PHE A 164 11.83 -18.60 -14.73
CA PHE A 164 12.10 -18.00 -13.43
C PHE A 164 11.01 -17.02 -13.00
N THR A 165 10.54 -16.16 -13.90
CA THR A 165 9.44 -15.23 -13.61
C THR A 165 8.17 -15.97 -13.21
N LYS A 166 7.85 -17.09 -13.87
CA LYS A 166 6.71 -17.95 -13.47
C LYS A 166 6.91 -18.51 -12.06
N LEU A 167 8.11 -19.01 -11.74
CA LEU A 167 8.44 -19.51 -10.39
C LEU A 167 8.28 -18.40 -9.35
N ALA A 168 8.87 -17.23 -9.63
CA ALA A 168 8.85 -16.05 -8.81
C ALA A 168 7.42 -15.62 -8.46
N MET A 169 6.55 -15.49 -9.46
CA MET A 169 5.15 -15.07 -9.27
C MET A 169 4.32 -16.08 -8.48
N MET A 170 4.67 -17.37 -8.50
CA MET A 170 3.99 -18.40 -7.73
C MET A 170 4.48 -18.49 -6.28
N SER A 171 5.73 -18.07 -6.04
CA SER A 171 6.36 -18.16 -4.73
C SER A 171 5.87 -17.07 -3.76
N ARG A 172 5.63 -17.44 -2.50
CA ARG A 172 5.33 -16.47 -1.43
C ARG A 172 6.56 -16.04 -0.65
N THR A 173 7.57 -16.91 -0.63
CA THR A 173 8.80 -16.76 0.13
C THR A 173 9.96 -17.25 -0.71
N ALA A 174 11.01 -16.45 -0.77
CA ALA A 174 12.26 -16.79 -1.42
C ALA A 174 13.43 -16.30 -0.59
N ILE A 175 14.54 -17.03 -0.61
CA ILE A 175 15.82 -16.60 -0.02
C ILE A 175 16.87 -16.61 -1.13
N CYS A 176 17.39 -15.44 -1.48
CA CYS A 176 18.48 -15.30 -2.42
C CYS A 176 19.77 -14.96 -1.66
N CYS A 177 20.80 -15.77 -1.86
CA CYS A 177 22.06 -15.73 -1.11
C CYS A 177 23.23 -15.32 -2.02
N ARG A 178 24.31 -14.81 -1.42
CA ARG A 178 25.52 -14.36 -2.14
C ARG A 178 25.23 -13.41 -3.31
N MET A 179 24.26 -12.52 -3.13
CA MET A 179 23.78 -11.61 -4.17
C MET A 179 24.64 -10.34 -4.23
N THR A 180 25.04 -9.95 -5.44
CA THR A 180 25.65 -8.63 -5.67
C THR A 180 24.58 -7.52 -5.62
N PRO A 181 24.95 -6.26 -5.31
CA PRO A 181 24.02 -5.12 -5.32
C PRO A 181 23.24 -4.98 -6.65
N LEU A 182 23.89 -5.26 -7.78
CA LEU A 182 23.27 -5.20 -9.10
C LEU A 182 22.22 -6.31 -9.27
N GLN A 183 22.54 -7.54 -8.85
CA GLN A 183 21.61 -8.66 -8.93
C GLN A 183 20.37 -8.46 -8.06
N LYS A 184 20.52 -7.84 -6.88
CA LYS A 184 19.36 -7.49 -6.04
C LYS A 184 18.40 -6.54 -6.77
N ALA A 185 18.94 -5.51 -7.43
CA ALA A 185 18.13 -4.57 -8.21
C ALA A 185 17.48 -5.24 -9.43
N GLN A 186 18.23 -6.05 -10.19
CA GLN A 186 17.70 -6.79 -11.34
C GLN A 186 16.51 -7.68 -10.97
N LEU A 187 16.59 -8.37 -9.82
CA LEU A 187 15.51 -9.22 -9.33
C LEU A 187 14.23 -8.42 -9.03
N VAL A 188 14.37 -7.26 -8.38
CA VAL A 188 13.25 -6.34 -8.12
C VAL A 188 12.65 -5.83 -9.44
N GLY A 189 13.49 -5.45 -10.40
CA GLY A 189 13.05 -5.00 -11.72
C GLY A 189 12.22 -6.04 -12.48
N ILE A 190 12.58 -7.33 -12.39
CA ILE A 190 11.84 -8.44 -13.00
C ILE A 190 10.45 -8.62 -12.35
N LEU A 191 10.38 -8.56 -11.02
CA LEU A 191 9.10 -8.66 -10.30
C LEU A 191 8.18 -7.47 -10.61
N LYS A 192 8.77 -6.27 -10.72
CA LYS A 192 8.07 -5.04 -11.07
C LYS A 192 7.56 -5.06 -12.50
N SER A 193 8.35 -5.49 -13.47
CA SER A 193 7.93 -5.62 -14.87
C SER A 193 6.86 -6.69 -15.07
N SER A 194 6.79 -7.67 -14.16
CA SER A 194 5.74 -8.70 -14.11
C SER A 194 4.42 -8.20 -13.49
N GLY A 195 4.30 -6.91 -13.18
CA GLY A 195 3.08 -6.27 -12.69
C GLY A 195 2.87 -6.35 -11.17
N SER A 196 3.85 -6.82 -10.40
CA SER A 196 3.77 -6.81 -8.94
C SER A 196 4.18 -5.45 -8.37
N LEU A 197 3.43 -4.95 -7.37
CA LEU A 197 3.85 -3.81 -6.58
C LEU A 197 4.97 -4.25 -5.61
N THR A 198 6.14 -3.66 -5.75
CA THR A 198 7.35 -4.04 -5.02
C THR A 198 7.72 -3.01 -3.95
N LEU A 199 8.14 -3.50 -2.78
CA LEU A 199 8.74 -2.69 -1.74
C LEU A 199 10.11 -3.27 -1.39
N ALA A 200 11.15 -2.45 -1.40
CA ALA A 200 12.50 -2.84 -1.01
C ALA A 200 12.88 -2.15 0.31
N ILE A 201 13.50 -2.91 1.20
CA ILE A 201 14.01 -2.41 2.48
C ILE A 201 15.48 -2.78 2.65
N GLY A 202 16.30 -1.84 3.10
CA GLY A 202 17.72 -2.04 3.36
C GLY A 202 18.31 -0.98 4.28
N ASP A 203 19.47 -1.26 4.86
CA ASP A 203 20.21 -0.40 5.77
C ASP A 203 21.54 0.09 5.17
N GLY A 204 22.19 -0.75 4.37
CA GLY A 204 23.52 -0.49 3.81
C GLY A 204 23.54 0.14 2.42
N GLY A 205 24.72 0.65 2.03
CA GLY A 205 24.98 1.14 0.67
C GLY A 205 24.76 0.10 -0.43
N ASN A 206 24.92 -1.19 -0.09
CA ASN A 206 24.70 -2.33 -0.98
C ASN A 206 23.24 -2.47 -1.44
N ASP A 207 22.29 -1.91 -0.68
CA ASP A 207 20.87 -2.04 -0.96
C ASP A 207 20.29 -0.80 -1.67
N VAL A 208 21.08 0.26 -1.85
CA VAL A 208 20.64 1.52 -2.48
C VAL A 208 20.04 1.28 -3.87
N ARG A 209 20.70 0.48 -4.71
CA ARG A 209 20.19 0.17 -6.06
C ARG A 209 18.90 -0.63 -6.03
N MET A 210 18.76 -1.54 -5.06
CA MET A 210 17.55 -2.33 -4.88
C MET A 210 16.38 -1.46 -4.39
N ILE A 211 16.65 -0.52 -3.48
CA ILE A 211 15.70 0.46 -2.96
C ILE A 211 15.19 1.37 -4.07
N GLN A 212 16.08 1.88 -4.93
CA GLN A 212 15.73 2.77 -6.03
C GLN A 212 14.96 2.07 -7.16
N GLU A 213 15.19 0.77 -7.38
CA GLU A 213 14.49 0.03 -8.43
C GLU A 213 13.04 -0.33 -8.03
N ALA A 214 12.76 -0.50 -6.74
CA ALA A 214 11.43 -0.83 -6.24
C ALA A 214 10.40 0.28 -6.49
N ASN A 215 9.11 -0.04 -6.37
CA ASN A 215 8.05 0.98 -6.43
C ASN A 215 8.04 1.86 -5.16
N ILE A 216 8.41 1.27 -4.03
CA ILE A 216 8.55 1.97 -2.75
C ILE A 216 9.87 1.52 -2.11
N GLY A 217 10.77 2.47 -1.88
CA GLY A 217 12.02 2.27 -1.19
C GLY A 217 11.93 2.64 0.30
N VAL A 218 12.36 1.74 1.18
CA VAL A 218 12.42 1.99 2.63
C VAL A 218 13.86 1.82 3.13
N GLY A 219 14.43 2.87 3.71
CA GLY A 219 15.76 2.85 4.27
C GLY A 219 15.71 2.72 5.79
N ILE A 220 16.55 1.86 6.36
CA ILE A 220 16.72 1.78 7.81
C ILE A 220 17.81 2.77 8.24
N SER A 221 17.48 3.72 9.11
CA SER A 221 18.44 4.66 9.70
C SER A 221 19.25 3.97 10.80
N GLY A 222 20.41 3.43 10.43
CA GLY A 222 21.37 2.79 11.33
C GLY A 222 22.54 3.71 11.73
N ARG A 223 23.36 3.23 12.68
CA ARG A 223 24.62 3.89 13.08
C ARG A 223 25.76 3.69 12.07
N GLU A 224 25.68 2.64 11.26
CA GLU A 224 26.73 2.21 10.33
C GLU A 224 26.76 3.05 9.04
N GLY A 225 25.67 3.77 8.73
CA GLY A 225 25.60 4.68 7.59
C GLY A 225 24.17 5.11 7.28
N LEU A 226 24.02 6.29 6.66
CA LEU A 226 22.73 6.84 6.24
C LEU A 226 22.51 6.76 4.72
N GLN A 227 23.31 5.98 4.00
CA GLN A 227 23.26 5.92 2.54
C GLN A 227 21.92 5.37 2.04
N ALA A 228 21.47 4.22 2.57
CA ALA A 228 20.16 3.66 2.23
C ALA A 228 19.01 4.59 2.65
N ALA A 229 19.09 5.17 3.86
CA ALA A 229 18.10 6.10 4.37
C ALA A 229 17.93 7.37 3.51
N ARG A 230 19.02 7.91 2.95
CA ARG A 230 18.99 9.09 2.08
C ARG A 230 18.49 8.80 0.66
N ALA A 231 18.64 7.56 0.21
CA ALA A 231 18.22 7.14 -1.13
C ALA A 231 16.80 6.54 -1.17
N ALA A 232 16.14 6.41 -0.02
CA ALA A 232 14.82 5.81 0.11
C ALA A 232 13.68 6.84 0.15
N ASP A 233 12.47 6.41 -0.21
CA ASP A 233 11.25 7.23 -0.12
C ASP A 233 10.83 7.44 1.35
N TYR A 234 10.99 6.39 2.17
CA TYR A 234 10.73 6.44 3.60
C TYR A 234 11.97 6.02 4.39
N SER A 235 12.29 6.75 5.46
CA SER A 235 13.31 6.34 6.42
C SER A 235 12.69 5.94 7.75
N ILE A 236 13.01 4.73 8.22
CA ILE A 236 12.53 4.21 9.51
C ILE A 236 13.71 3.80 10.39
N GLY A 237 13.56 3.89 11.72
CA GLY A 237 14.66 3.55 12.64
C GLY A 237 14.90 2.05 12.85
N LYS A 238 13.85 1.21 12.80
CA LYS A 238 13.91 -0.24 13.05
C LYS A 238 12.93 -0.95 12.14
N PHE A 239 13.21 -2.21 11.79
CA PHE A 239 12.35 -3.03 10.93
C PHE A 239 10.91 -3.16 11.45
N LYS A 240 10.72 -3.22 12.78
CA LYS A 240 9.37 -3.36 13.39
C LYS A 240 8.40 -2.24 13.02
N PHE A 241 8.89 -1.06 12.66
CA PHE A 241 8.02 0.07 12.27
C PHE A 241 7.41 -0.13 10.89
N LEU A 242 7.95 -1.03 10.07
CA LEU A 242 7.41 -1.38 8.77
C LEU A 242 5.96 -1.90 8.87
N ARG A 243 5.62 -2.62 9.94
CA ARG A 243 4.24 -3.11 10.17
C ARG A 243 3.24 -1.95 10.28
N ARG A 244 3.61 -0.86 10.96
CA ARG A 244 2.74 0.31 11.10
C ARG A 244 2.72 1.14 9.83
N LEU A 245 3.88 1.34 9.21
CA LEU A 245 4.01 2.08 7.95
C LEU A 245 3.11 1.48 6.85
N ILE A 246 3.18 0.18 6.63
CA ILE A 246 2.40 -0.47 5.56
C ILE A 246 0.94 -0.66 5.96
N LEU A 247 0.68 -1.29 7.10
CA LEU A 247 -0.69 -1.72 7.45
C LEU A 247 -1.59 -0.52 7.77
N VAL A 248 -1.07 0.45 8.51
CA VAL A 248 -1.86 1.62 8.97
C VAL A 248 -1.74 2.76 7.96
N HIS A 249 -0.53 3.31 7.77
CA HIS A 249 -0.36 4.50 6.94
C HIS A 249 -0.57 4.20 5.44
N GLY A 250 -0.09 3.05 4.97
CA GLY A 250 -0.30 2.63 3.58
C GLY A 250 -1.78 2.48 3.23
N ARG A 251 -2.57 1.84 4.10
CA ARG A 251 -4.02 1.70 3.92
C ARG A 251 -4.73 3.06 3.94
N TYR A 252 -4.47 3.89 4.96
CA TYR A 252 -5.11 5.20 5.05
C TYR A 252 -4.77 6.07 3.83
N SER A 253 -3.51 6.09 3.41
CA SER A 253 -3.09 6.83 2.22
C SER A 253 -3.84 6.36 0.97
N TYR A 254 -3.91 5.04 0.74
CA TYR A 254 -4.64 4.48 -0.39
C TYR A 254 -6.14 4.85 -0.38
N ASN A 255 -6.82 4.66 0.75
CA ASN A 255 -8.26 4.95 0.86
C ASN A 255 -8.56 6.44 0.66
N ARG A 256 -7.76 7.32 1.28
CA ARG A 256 -7.92 8.77 1.18
C ARG A 256 -7.66 9.27 -0.23
N THR A 257 -6.57 8.84 -0.86
CA THR A 257 -6.24 9.24 -2.24
C THR A 257 -7.27 8.73 -3.24
N ALA A 258 -7.80 7.50 -3.06
CA ALA A 258 -8.85 6.98 -3.92
C ALA A 258 -10.14 7.83 -3.83
N PHE A 259 -10.55 8.18 -2.60
CA PHE A 259 -11.70 9.05 -2.39
C PHE A 259 -11.49 10.44 -2.99
N ILE A 260 -10.36 11.09 -2.67
CA ILE A 260 -10.04 12.45 -3.16
C ILE A 260 -10.06 12.49 -4.70
N SER A 261 -9.48 11.47 -5.35
CA SER A 261 -9.46 11.40 -6.82
C SER A 261 -10.88 11.29 -7.41
N GLN A 262 -11.67 10.32 -6.95
CA GLN A 262 -13.02 10.09 -7.47
C GLN A 262 -13.96 11.27 -7.21
N TYR A 263 -13.90 11.81 -6.01
CA TYR A 263 -14.68 12.96 -5.62
C TYR A 263 -14.30 14.22 -6.43
N SER A 264 -13.02 14.43 -6.73
CA SER A 264 -12.55 15.55 -7.55
C SER A 264 -13.09 15.48 -8.98
N PHE A 265 -13.26 14.28 -9.52
CA PHE A 265 -13.96 14.09 -10.80
C PHE A 265 -15.46 14.37 -10.66
N TYR A 266 -16.12 13.80 -9.66
CA TYR A 266 -17.56 14.01 -9.40
C TYR A 266 -17.91 15.50 -9.29
N LYS A 267 -17.19 16.28 -8.46
CA LYS A 267 -17.50 17.70 -8.24
C LYS A 267 -17.36 18.55 -9.50
N SER A 268 -16.39 18.19 -10.36
CA SER A 268 -16.06 18.93 -11.58
C SER A 268 -17.00 18.56 -12.72
N LEU A 269 -17.41 17.29 -12.79
CA LEU A 269 -18.43 16.82 -13.72
C LEU A 269 -19.80 17.39 -13.39
N LEU A 270 -20.16 17.53 -12.10
CA LEU A 270 -21.44 18.08 -11.68
C LEU A 270 -21.69 19.47 -12.28
N ILE A 271 -20.74 20.41 -12.12
CA ILE A 271 -20.88 21.77 -12.65
C ILE A 271 -20.82 21.80 -14.19
N CYS A 272 -20.02 20.91 -14.79
CA CYS A 272 -19.91 20.78 -16.24
C CYS A 272 -21.21 20.27 -16.87
N PHE A 273 -21.86 19.27 -16.27
CA PHE A 273 -23.13 18.76 -16.78
C PHE A 273 -24.25 19.79 -16.69
N ILE A 274 -24.31 20.60 -15.61
CA ILE A 274 -25.27 21.72 -15.53
C ILE A 274 -25.06 22.70 -16.69
N GLN A 275 -23.80 23.05 -16.99
CA GLN A 275 -23.46 23.92 -18.12
C GLN A 275 -23.89 23.33 -19.47
N ILE A 276 -23.66 22.03 -19.68
CA ILE A 276 -24.06 21.33 -20.91
C ILE A 276 -25.58 21.36 -21.07
N LEU A 277 -26.32 21.07 -20.01
CA LEU A 277 -27.79 21.10 -20.02
C LEU A 277 -28.33 22.50 -20.30
N PHE A 278 -27.72 23.52 -19.69
CA PHE A 278 -28.06 24.91 -19.96
C PHE A 278 -27.82 25.31 -21.43
N SER A 279 -26.72 24.84 -22.03
CA SER A 279 -26.42 25.09 -23.44
C SER A 279 -27.51 24.55 -24.37
N PHE A 280 -28.14 23.41 -24.04
CA PHE A 280 -29.29 22.92 -24.80
C PHE A 280 -30.52 23.81 -24.65
N SER A 281 -30.80 24.30 -23.43
CA SER A 281 -31.91 25.23 -23.18
C SER A 281 -31.71 26.60 -23.84
N SER A 282 -30.46 27.03 -24.02
CA SER A 282 -30.12 28.31 -24.67
C SER A 282 -29.95 28.21 -26.19
N GLY A 283 -30.29 27.07 -26.81
CA GLY A 283 -30.18 26.88 -28.26
C GLY A 283 -28.73 26.77 -28.76
N LEU A 284 -27.81 26.26 -27.94
CA LEU A 284 -26.38 26.11 -28.22
C LEU A 284 -25.66 27.44 -28.54
N SER A 285 -26.15 28.54 -27.97
CA SER A 285 -25.60 29.89 -28.13
C SER A 285 -24.18 30.06 -27.55
N GLY A 286 -23.70 29.13 -26.72
CA GLY A 286 -22.40 29.21 -26.05
C GLY A 286 -22.39 30.12 -24.81
N THR A 287 -23.54 30.65 -24.39
CA THR A 287 -23.65 31.46 -23.16
C THR A 287 -23.47 30.61 -21.91
N SER A 288 -22.75 31.14 -20.91
CA SER A 288 -22.53 30.45 -19.64
C SER A 288 -23.57 30.81 -18.60
N ILE A 289 -24.12 29.81 -17.92
CA ILE A 289 -24.98 30.05 -16.73
C ILE A 289 -24.14 30.61 -15.59
N PHE A 290 -22.91 30.14 -15.40
CA PHE A 290 -22.03 30.59 -14.32
C PHE A 290 -21.13 31.75 -14.76
N ASN A 291 -21.01 32.76 -13.89
CA ASN A 291 -19.99 33.80 -14.02
C ASN A 291 -18.59 33.20 -13.82
N SER A 292 -17.59 33.71 -14.55
CA SER A 292 -16.19 33.32 -14.47
C SER A 292 -15.63 33.35 -13.04
N ILE A 293 -15.98 34.35 -12.24
CA ILE A 293 -15.55 34.46 -10.84
C ILE A 293 -16.15 33.32 -10.01
N SER A 294 -17.44 33.04 -10.17
CA SER A 294 -18.13 31.96 -9.47
C SER A 294 -17.58 30.57 -9.84
N LEU A 295 -17.27 30.35 -11.12
CA LEU A 295 -16.67 29.09 -11.59
C LEU A 295 -15.27 28.85 -10.98
N MET A 296 -14.46 29.92 -10.91
CA MET A 296 -13.13 29.87 -10.28
C MET A 296 -13.27 29.63 -8.77
N ALA A 297 -14.16 30.38 -8.10
CA ALA A 297 -14.37 30.28 -6.67
C ALA A 297 -14.92 28.91 -6.24
N TYR A 298 -15.78 28.30 -7.05
CA TYR A 298 -16.25 26.93 -6.84
C TYR A 298 -15.08 25.96 -6.73
N ASN A 299 -14.22 25.89 -7.75
CA ASN A 299 -13.13 24.91 -7.77
C ASN A 299 -12.04 25.15 -6.73
N VAL A 300 -11.70 26.42 -6.48
CA VAL A 300 -10.56 26.79 -5.63
C VAL A 300 -10.95 26.95 -4.17
N PHE A 301 -12.03 27.67 -3.85
CA PHE A 301 -12.36 28.04 -2.48
C PHE A 301 -13.46 27.15 -1.91
N TYR A 302 -14.63 27.09 -2.56
CA TYR A 302 -15.81 26.46 -1.98
C TYR A 302 -15.73 24.93 -1.96
N THR A 303 -15.02 24.31 -2.89
CA THR A 303 -15.02 22.84 -3.00
C THR A 303 -13.72 22.18 -2.52
N SER A 304 -12.60 22.90 -2.45
CA SER A 304 -11.30 22.30 -2.14
C SER A 304 -11.10 22.07 -0.64
N LEU A 305 -11.51 23.02 0.21
CA LEU A 305 -11.34 22.95 1.66
C LEU A 305 -12.07 21.74 2.28
N PRO A 306 -13.35 21.44 1.92
CA PRO A 306 -14.01 20.23 2.38
C PRO A 306 -13.30 18.94 1.92
N VAL A 307 -12.69 18.91 0.73
CA VAL A 307 -11.94 17.73 0.24
C VAL A 307 -10.70 17.47 1.08
N MET A 308 -10.02 18.52 1.52
CA MET A 308 -8.82 18.40 2.33
C MET A 308 -9.11 17.76 3.70
N THR A 309 -10.36 17.79 4.17
CA THR A 309 -10.76 17.14 5.44
C THR A 309 -10.61 15.62 5.40
N ILE A 310 -10.64 14.99 4.22
CA ILE A 310 -10.42 13.55 4.05
C ILE A 310 -9.00 13.14 4.43
N ILE A 311 -8.02 14.07 4.45
CA ILE A 311 -6.66 13.78 4.95
C ILE A 311 -6.70 13.31 6.41
N PHE A 312 -7.65 13.82 7.19
CA PHE A 312 -7.84 13.44 8.59
C PHE A 312 -8.74 12.20 8.76
N ASP A 313 -9.39 11.73 7.69
CA ASP A 313 -10.39 10.67 7.80
C ASP A 313 -9.76 9.32 8.14
N LYS A 314 -10.35 8.62 9.10
CA LYS A 314 -9.98 7.26 9.51
C LYS A 314 -11.20 6.38 9.35
N ASP A 315 -11.10 5.39 8.47
CA ASP A 315 -12.16 4.41 8.24
C ASP A 315 -12.29 3.41 9.40
N ILE A 316 -11.16 2.98 9.96
CA ILE A 316 -11.04 2.00 11.04
C ILE A 316 -9.91 2.48 11.98
N SER A 317 -9.94 2.12 13.26
CA SER A 317 -8.86 2.44 14.19
C SER A 317 -7.55 1.69 13.91
N GLU A 318 -6.42 2.27 14.33
CA GLU A 318 -5.09 1.68 14.13
C GLU A 318 -4.92 0.33 14.84
N THR A 319 -5.56 0.17 16.00
CA THR A 319 -5.54 -1.06 16.81
C THR A 319 -6.24 -2.20 16.09
N THR A 320 -7.39 -1.94 15.49
CA THR A 320 -8.17 -2.95 14.75
C THR A 320 -7.48 -3.36 13.47
N VAL A 321 -6.84 -2.43 12.75
CA VAL A 321 -6.03 -2.73 11.57
C VAL A 321 -4.86 -3.68 11.91
N LEU A 322 -4.22 -3.48 13.06
CA LEU A 322 -3.14 -4.36 13.52
C LEU A 322 -3.65 -5.72 14.03
N ARG A 323 -4.86 -5.77 14.61
CA ARG A 323 -5.52 -7.03 15.03
C ARG A 323 -5.95 -7.88 13.82
N TYR A 324 -6.48 -7.22 12.79
CA TYR A 324 -6.99 -7.84 11.55
C TYR A 324 -6.22 -7.38 10.30
N PRO A 325 -4.94 -7.76 10.14
CA PRO A 325 -4.09 -7.29 9.03
C PRO A 325 -4.57 -7.78 7.65
N GLN A 326 -5.45 -8.79 7.62
CA GLN A 326 -6.01 -9.36 6.39
C GLN A 326 -6.85 -8.33 5.59
N ILE A 327 -7.33 -7.28 6.25
CA ILE A 327 -8.08 -6.20 5.60
C ILE A 327 -7.27 -5.50 4.50
N LEU A 328 -5.94 -5.58 4.54
CA LEU A 328 -5.07 -5.05 3.48
C LEU A 328 -5.31 -5.73 2.12
N LEU A 329 -5.75 -7.00 2.10
CA LEU A 329 -6.10 -7.71 0.86
C LEU A 329 -7.20 -6.98 0.09
N TYR A 330 -8.14 -6.34 0.80
CA TYR A 330 -9.19 -5.54 0.19
C TYR A 330 -8.61 -4.33 -0.57
N SER A 331 -7.61 -3.66 0.01
CA SER A 331 -6.90 -2.54 -0.63
C SER A 331 -6.00 -3.02 -1.79
N GLN A 332 -5.31 -4.16 -1.63
CA GLN A 332 -4.47 -4.76 -2.68
C GLN A 332 -5.27 -5.19 -3.92
N ALA A 333 -6.54 -5.57 -3.75
CA ALA A 333 -7.42 -5.92 -4.85
C ALA A 333 -7.83 -4.72 -5.72
N GLY A 334 -7.41 -3.49 -5.38
CA GLY A 334 -7.70 -2.30 -6.18
C GLY A 334 -9.18 -1.87 -6.15
N ARG A 335 -9.98 -2.39 -5.20
CA ARG A 335 -11.44 -2.24 -5.21
C ARG A 335 -11.92 -0.80 -5.07
N LEU A 336 -11.16 0.06 -4.39
CA LEU A 336 -11.54 1.47 -4.22
C LEU A 336 -11.29 2.31 -5.48
N LEU A 337 -10.38 1.90 -6.36
CA LEU A 337 -10.05 2.64 -7.59
C LEU A 337 -10.22 1.71 -8.79
N ASN A 338 -11.48 1.37 -9.08
CA ASN A 338 -11.85 0.51 -10.19
C ASN A 338 -12.73 1.27 -11.20
N ARG A 339 -12.79 0.79 -12.44
CA ARG A 339 -13.70 1.31 -13.48
C ARG A 339 -15.16 1.31 -13.00
N SER A 340 -15.57 0.30 -12.23
CA SER A 340 -16.93 0.23 -11.67
C SER A 340 -17.20 1.31 -10.62
N THR A 341 -16.26 1.57 -9.70
CA THR A 341 -16.46 2.62 -8.69
C THR A 341 -16.39 4.00 -9.33
N PHE A 342 -15.54 4.18 -10.33
CA PHE A 342 -15.54 5.39 -11.15
C PHE A 342 -16.87 5.60 -11.87
N ALA A 343 -17.46 4.55 -12.45
CA ALA A 343 -18.78 4.62 -13.08
C ALA A 343 -19.89 4.97 -12.08
N GLU A 344 -19.81 4.52 -10.82
CA GLU A 344 -20.74 4.94 -9.77
C GLU A 344 -20.63 6.46 -9.50
N TRP A 345 -19.41 6.98 -9.32
CA TRP A 345 -19.18 8.42 -9.13
C TRP A 345 -19.58 9.26 -10.34
N PHE A 346 -19.35 8.75 -11.55
CA PHE A 346 -19.83 9.36 -12.78
C PHE A 346 -21.37 9.39 -12.80
N GLY A 347 -22.02 8.27 -12.46
CA GLY A 347 -23.48 8.21 -12.34
C GLY A 347 -24.03 9.20 -11.31
N ARG A 348 -23.36 9.36 -10.15
CA ARG A 348 -23.71 10.39 -9.17
C ARG A 348 -23.58 11.80 -9.75
N SER A 349 -22.60 12.07 -10.61
CA SER A 349 -22.46 13.41 -11.22
C SER A 349 -23.61 13.75 -12.18
N LEU A 350 -24.33 12.76 -12.72
CA LEU A 350 -25.54 12.97 -13.52
C LEU A 350 -26.72 13.52 -12.71
N TYR A 351 -26.66 13.52 -11.36
CA TYR A 351 -27.61 14.28 -10.53
C TYR A 351 -27.58 15.80 -10.83
N ALA A 352 -26.56 16.28 -11.56
CA ALA A 352 -26.58 17.58 -12.22
C ALA A 352 -27.89 17.85 -12.99
N PHE A 353 -28.47 16.83 -13.61
CA PHE A 353 -29.76 16.94 -14.30
C PHE A 353 -30.91 17.31 -13.36
N VAL A 354 -30.96 16.71 -12.18
CA VAL A 354 -31.97 17.01 -11.16
C VAL A 354 -31.77 18.43 -10.61
N VAL A 355 -30.53 18.81 -10.31
CA VAL A 355 -30.19 20.18 -9.88
C VAL A 355 -30.64 21.19 -10.93
N PHE A 356 -30.31 20.94 -12.19
CA PHE A 356 -30.65 21.82 -13.31
C PHE A 356 -32.16 21.93 -13.52
N LEU A 357 -32.88 20.80 -13.57
CA LEU A 357 -34.33 20.80 -13.75
C LEU A 357 -35.05 21.54 -12.62
N ILE A 358 -34.69 21.27 -11.36
CA ILE A 358 -35.30 21.98 -10.23
C ILE A 358 -35.03 23.48 -10.32
N THR A 359 -33.80 23.86 -10.66
CA THR A 359 -33.40 25.27 -10.77
C THR A 359 -34.16 25.98 -11.88
N ILE A 360 -34.26 25.39 -13.07
CA ILE A 360 -34.98 25.99 -14.20
C ILE A 360 -36.49 26.03 -13.94
N ASN A 361 -37.11 25.00 -13.39
CA ASN A 361 -38.55 25.02 -13.15
C ASN A 361 -38.95 26.00 -12.02
N ALA A 362 -38.07 26.25 -11.05
CA ALA A 362 -38.34 27.18 -9.96
C ALA A 362 -38.06 28.65 -10.33
N TYR A 363 -37.12 28.90 -11.25
CA TYR A 363 -36.59 30.25 -11.53
C TYR A 363 -36.44 30.58 -13.03
N ALA A 364 -37.14 29.89 -13.95
CA ALA A 364 -37.17 30.25 -15.38
C ALA A 364 -38.39 31.08 -15.79
N ASP A 365 -39.29 31.42 -14.86
CA ASP A 365 -40.40 32.35 -15.15
C ASP A 365 -39.87 33.76 -15.45
N GLU A 366 -40.61 34.55 -16.24
CA GLU A 366 -40.21 35.86 -16.82
C GLU A 366 -39.68 36.94 -15.85
N LYS A 367 -39.66 36.69 -14.53
CA LYS A 367 -39.28 37.67 -13.50
C LYS A 367 -37.89 37.47 -12.88
N SER A 368 -37.20 36.36 -13.15
CA SER A 368 -35.91 36.07 -12.54
C SER A 368 -34.74 36.40 -13.47
N ASP A 369 -33.77 37.13 -12.93
CA ASP A 369 -32.54 37.45 -13.65
C ASP A 369 -31.66 36.20 -13.82
N MET A 370 -30.91 36.14 -14.92
CA MET A 370 -29.96 35.05 -15.20
C MET A 370 -28.95 34.86 -14.06
N GLU A 371 -28.59 35.94 -13.37
CA GLU A 371 -27.67 35.91 -12.23
C GLU A 371 -28.28 35.23 -11.00
N GLU A 372 -29.58 35.40 -10.77
CA GLU A 372 -30.30 34.69 -9.71
C GLU A 372 -30.32 33.18 -10.00
N LEU A 373 -30.65 32.81 -11.24
CA LEU A 373 -30.63 31.41 -11.70
C LEU A 373 -29.24 30.78 -11.50
N SER A 374 -28.19 31.51 -11.86
CA SER A 374 -26.78 31.12 -11.68
C SER A 374 -26.44 30.84 -10.21
N MET A 375 -26.82 31.77 -9.33
CA MET A 375 -26.53 31.68 -7.90
C MET A 375 -27.35 30.59 -7.21
N VAL A 376 -28.59 30.33 -7.64
CA VAL A 376 -29.40 29.20 -7.19
C VAL A 376 -28.73 27.87 -7.59
N ALA A 377 -28.33 27.71 -8.86
CA ALA A 377 -27.65 26.50 -9.32
C ALA A 377 -26.31 26.26 -8.60
N LEU A 378 -25.54 27.33 -8.37
CA LEU A 378 -24.26 27.26 -7.64
C LEU A 378 -24.48 26.89 -6.17
N SER A 379 -25.47 27.51 -5.51
CA SER A 379 -25.83 27.20 -4.12
C SER A 379 -26.28 25.74 -3.99
N GLY A 380 -27.10 25.26 -4.93
CA GLY A 380 -27.55 23.86 -4.97
C GLY A 380 -26.39 22.87 -5.07
N CYS A 381 -25.39 23.17 -5.90
CA CYS A 381 -24.16 22.37 -5.99
C CYS A 381 -23.40 22.32 -4.66
N ILE A 382 -23.23 23.47 -3.99
CA ILE A 382 -22.47 23.57 -2.75
C ILE A 382 -23.20 22.88 -1.59
N TRP A 383 -24.53 22.99 -1.53
CA TRP A 383 -25.36 22.23 -0.60
C TRP A 383 -25.16 20.73 -0.82
N LEU A 384 -25.44 20.23 -2.02
CA LEU A 384 -25.30 18.82 -2.35
C LEU A 384 -23.90 18.31 -1.98
N GLN A 385 -22.87 19.10 -2.31
CA GLN A 385 -21.49 18.79 -2.02
C GLN A 385 -21.18 18.68 -0.52
N ALA A 386 -21.58 19.66 0.29
CA ALA A 386 -21.33 19.68 1.72
C ALA A 386 -21.91 18.43 2.40
N PHE A 387 -23.12 18.03 2.00
CA PHE A 387 -23.73 16.82 2.52
C PHE A 387 -23.12 15.53 1.96
N VAL A 388 -22.73 15.47 0.69
CA VAL A 388 -22.03 14.29 0.13
C VAL A 388 -20.72 14.05 0.87
N VAL A 389 -19.91 15.09 1.11
CA VAL A 389 -18.67 14.96 1.90
C VAL A 389 -18.96 14.51 3.32
N THR A 390 -19.96 15.11 3.97
CA THR A 390 -20.36 14.73 5.33
C THR A 390 -20.77 13.26 5.41
N LEU A 391 -21.53 12.77 4.43
CA LEU A 391 -22.03 11.40 4.38
C LEU A 391 -20.92 10.38 4.11
N ASP A 392 -19.96 10.70 3.25
CA ASP A 392 -18.86 9.78 2.91
C ASP A 392 -17.67 9.86 3.88
N THR A 393 -17.65 10.85 4.78
CA THR A 393 -16.66 10.93 5.87
C THR A 393 -16.98 9.90 6.95
N ASN A 394 -15.98 9.10 7.36
CA ASN A 394 -16.18 8.05 8.37
C ASN A 394 -15.95 8.53 9.81
N SER A 395 -15.06 9.50 9.97
CA SER A 395 -14.67 10.04 11.28
C SER A 395 -14.98 11.53 11.37
N PHE A 396 -15.58 11.96 12.48
CA PHE A 396 -15.91 13.37 12.72
C PHE A 396 -15.00 13.96 13.80
N THR A 397 -13.91 14.57 13.36
CA THR A 397 -13.03 15.39 14.22
C THR A 397 -13.40 16.87 14.12
N CYS A 398 -13.08 17.65 15.15
CA CYS A 398 -13.37 19.09 15.17
C CYS A 398 -12.84 19.83 13.91
N PRO A 399 -11.61 19.59 13.42
CA PRO A 399 -11.12 20.23 12.20
C PRO A 399 -11.97 19.89 10.95
N GLN A 400 -12.45 18.65 10.82
CA GLN A 400 -13.27 18.22 9.69
C GLN A 400 -14.64 18.92 9.71
N ILE A 401 -15.29 18.97 10.89
CA ILE A 401 -16.57 19.67 11.05
C ILE A 401 -16.42 21.15 10.71
N THR A 402 -15.40 21.81 11.26
CA THR A 402 -15.12 23.23 11.01
C THR A 402 -14.82 23.50 9.53
N LEU A 403 -14.04 22.66 8.86
CA LEU A 403 -13.70 22.87 7.45
C LEU A 403 -14.86 22.55 6.49
N ILE A 404 -15.74 21.59 6.81
CA ILE A 404 -16.91 21.29 5.98
C ILE A 404 -17.99 22.37 6.18
N TRP A 405 -18.47 22.52 7.41
CA TRP A 405 -19.60 23.40 7.71
C TRP A 405 -19.19 24.87 7.82
N GLY A 406 -17.98 25.15 8.31
CA GLY A 406 -17.45 26.52 8.29
C GLY A 406 -17.22 27.04 6.88
N ASN A 407 -16.79 26.19 5.94
CA ASN A 407 -16.70 26.57 4.53
C ASN A 407 -18.09 26.77 3.89
N PHE A 408 -19.08 25.96 4.27
CA PHE A 408 -20.47 26.16 3.87
C PHE A 408 -21.03 27.51 4.36
N VAL A 409 -20.78 27.87 5.63
CA VAL A 409 -21.15 29.19 6.16
C VAL A 409 -20.35 30.31 5.47
N ALA A 410 -19.06 30.09 5.22
CA ALA A 410 -18.20 31.05 4.53
C ALA A 410 -18.69 31.34 3.10
N PHE A 411 -19.24 30.36 2.38
CA PHE A 411 -19.87 30.59 1.08
C PHE A 411 -20.97 31.66 1.16
N TYR A 412 -21.88 31.55 2.12
CA TYR A 412 -22.94 32.55 2.30
C TYR A 412 -22.37 33.90 2.71
N MET A 413 -21.44 33.93 3.67
CA MET A 413 -20.82 35.17 4.13
C MET A 413 -20.09 35.91 2.99
N ILE A 414 -19.29 35.20 2.19
CA ILE A 414 -18.55 35.79 1.06
C ILE A 414 -19.52 36.33 0.02
N ASN A 415 -20.54 35.57 -0.38
CA ASN A 415 -21.47 36.03 -1.40
C ASN A 415 -22.39 37.16 -0.91
N LEU A 416 -22.73 37.22 0.38
CA LEU A 416 -23.43 38.36 0.98
C LEU A 416 -22.56 39.62 0.95
N ILE A 417 -21.26 39.50 1.27
CA ILE A 417 -20.31 40.62 1.18
C ILE A 417 -20.16 41.09 -0.28
N LEU A 418 -20.00 40.16 -1.23
CA LEU A 418 -19.91 40.49 -2.65
C LEU A 418 -21.18 41.16 -3.17
N SER A 419 -22.35 40.72 -2.70
CA SER A 419 -23.65 41.28 -3.08
C SER A 419 -23.86 42.72 -2.56
N ALA A 420 -23.13 43.13 -1.52
CA ALA A 420 -23.16 44.49 -0.99
C ALA A 420 -22.30 45.49 -1.78
N VAL A 421 -21.47 45.02 -2.72
CA VAL A 421 -20.57 45.87 -3.51
C VAL A 421 -21.27 46.31 -4.81
N PRO A 422 -21.59 47.60 -5.01
CA PRO A 422 -22.37 48.08 -6.17
C PRO A 422 -21.67 47.96 -7.53
N THR A 423 -20.35 47.77 -7.52
CA THR A 423 -19.54 47.69 -8.75
C THR A 423 -19.47 46.28 -9.34
N LEU A 424 -19.96 45.26 -8.63
CA LEU A 424 -19.97 43.88 -9.10
C LEU A 424 -21.30 43.55 -9.77
N GLN A 425 -21.25 42.68 -10.79
CA GLN A 425 -22.43 42.20 -11.52
C GLN A 425 -23.47 41.60 -10.55
N MET A 426 -23.02 40.82 -9.57
CA MET A 426 -23.85 40.13 -8.55
C MET A 426 -24.46 41.05 -7.46
N HIS A 427 -24.62 42.33 -7.72
CA HIS A 427 -25.14 43.28 -6.74
C HIS A 427 -26.57 42.91 -6.33
N THR A 428 -26.87 42.89 -5.03
CA THR A 428 -28.16 42.52 -4.41
C THR A 428 -28.71 41.10 -4.63
N VAL A 429 -28.16 40.31 -5.55
CA VAL A 429 -28.64 38.95 -5.89
C VAL A 429 -28.73 38.03 -4.67
N MET A 430 -27.64 37.85 -3.90
CA MET A 430 -27.65 36.94 -2.75
C MET A 430 -28.56 37.46 -1.61
N TRP A 431 -28.61 38.78 -1.42
CA TRP A 431 -29.49 39.39 -0.43
C TRP A 431 -30.96 39.17 -0.76
N HIS A 432 -31.33 39.27 -2.03
CA HIS A 432 -32.69 39.00 -2.50
C HIS A 432 -33.06 37.53 -2.29
N LEU A 433 -32.21 36.60 -2.74
CA LEU A 433 -32.44 35.16 -2.64
C LEU A 433 -32.59 34.69 -1.20
N CYS A 434 -31.72 35.12 -0.27
CA CYS A 434 -31.80 34.68 1.13
C CYS A 434 -33.09 35.14 1.84
N ASN A 435 -33.68 36.26 1.42
CA ASN A 435 -34.95 36.76 1.98
C ASN A 435 -36.17 36.03 1.42
N GLN A 436 -36.05 35.38 0.25
CA GLN A 436 -37.14 34.63 -0.34
C GLN A 436 -37.27 33.23 0.28
N PRO A 437 -38.46 32.80 0.73
CA PRO A 437 -38.66 31.44 1.23
C PRO A 437 -38.56 30.38 0.12
N SER A 438 -38.86 30.74 -1.13
CA SER A 438 -38.74 29.85 -2.30
C SER A 438 -37.32 29.32 -2.49
N TYR A 439 -36.30 30.14 -2.20
CA TYR A 439 -34.89 29.75 -2.29
C TYR A 439 -34.57 28.57 -1.37
N TRP A 440 -34.94 28.66 -0.08
CA TRP A 440 -34.65 27.63 0.91
C TRP A 440 -35.39 26.32 0.63
N ILE A 441 -36.64 26.40 0.15
CA ILE A 441 -37.41 25.23 -0.29
C ILE A 441 -36.72 24.56 -1.49
N THR A 442 -36.25 25.35 -2.45
CA THR A 442 -35.53 24.87 -3.63
C THR A 442 -34.22 24.17 -3.23
N MET A 443 -33.43 24.75 -2.31
CA MET A 443 -32.21 24.12 -1.79
C MET A 443 -32.51 22.79 -1.08
N ALA A 444 -33.52 22.76 -0.21
CA ALA A 444 -33.94 21.54 0.49
C ALA A 444 -34.40 20.45 -0.49
N LEU A 445 -35.14 20.83 -1.53
CA LEU A 445 -35.60 19.90 -2.58
C LEU A 445 -34.41 19.33 -3.37
N ILE A 446 -33.44 20.17 -3.75
CA ILE A 446 -32.22 19.75 -4.45
C ILE A 446 -31.45 18.71 -3.62
N VAL A 447 -31.26 18.97 -2.32
CA VAL A 447 -30.55 18.02 -1.44
C VAL A 447 -31.34 16.74 -1.22
N ALA A 448 -32.65 16.82 -0.98
CA ALA A 448 -33.49 15.64 -0.79
C ALA A 448 -33.48 14.75 -2.05
N ALA A 449 -33.62 15.34 -3.23
CA ALA A 449 -33.62 14.61 -4.50
C ALA A 449 -32.25 14.06 -4.88
N GLY A 450 -31.16 14.81 -4.61
CA GLY A 450 -29.79 14.38 -4.92
C GLY A 450 -29.24 13.34 -3.95
N MET A 451 -29.56 13.45 -2.65
CA MET A 451 -29.04 12.55 -1.62
C MET A 451 -29.93 11.34 -1.34
N GLY A 452 -31.26 11.49 -1.43
CA GLY A 452 -32.22 10.48 -1.03
C GLY A 452 -31.93 9.09 -1.63
N PRO A 453 -31.74 8.98 -2.96
CA PRO A 453 -31.43 7.70 -3.59
C PRO A 453 -30.07 7.13 -3.15
N VAL A 454 -29.05 7.99 -2.96
CA VAL A 454 -27.70 7.57 -2.54
C VAL A 454 -27.75 6.99 -1.12
N LEU A 455 -28.46 7.65 -0.21
CA LEU A 455 -28.71 7.19 1.15
C LEU A 455 -29.46 5.85 1.17
N ALA A 456 -30.54 5.74 0.40
CA ALA A 456 -31.34 4.52 0.31
C ALA A 456 -30.50 3.33 -0.21
N LEU A 457 -29.74 3.53 -1.29
CA LEU A 457 -28.86 2.49 -1.85
C LEU A 457 -27.76 2.08 -0.88
N ARG A 458 -27.13 3.04 -0.19
CA ARG A 458 -26.08 2.75 0.81
C ARG A 458 -26.65 1.98 2.00
N TYR A 459 -27.83 2.37 2.48
CA TYR A 459 -28.52 1.66 3.57
C TYR A 459 -28.88 0.22 3.15
N LEU A 460 -29.52 0.03 1.99
CA LEU A 460 -29.86 -1.29 1.47
C LEU A 460 -28.61 -2.18 1.31
N ARG A 461 -27.51 -1.62 0.79
CA ARG A 461 -26.25 -2.35 0.68
C ARG A 461 -25.73 -2.78 2.05
N ASN A 462 -25.69 -1.88 3.02
CA ASN A 462 -25.17 -2.17 4.34
C ASN A 462 -26.01 -3.22 5.09
N VAL A 463 -27.32 -3.25 4.88
CA VAL A 463 -28.23 -4.24 5.50
C VAL A 463 -28.11 -5.62 4.83
N TYR A 464 -28.11 -5.69 3.50
CA TYR A 464 -28.18 -6.97 2.80
C TYR A 464 -26.81 -7.56 2.43
N ARG A 465 -25.78 -6.73 2.25
CA ARG A 465 -24.42 -7.13 1.85
C ARG A 465 -23.36 -6.21 2.51
N PRO A 466 -23.16 -6.32 3.84
CA PRO A 466 -22.16 -5.52 4.53
C PRO A 466 -20.75 -5.86 4.03
N SER A 467 -19.92 -4.84 3.83
CA SER A 467 -18.52 -5.05 3.48
C SER A 467 -17.70 -5.46 4.70
N ALA A 468 -16.52 -6.05 4.49
CA ALA A 468 -15.60 -6.37 5.58
C ALA A 468 -15.21 -5.13 6.42
N ILE A 469 -15.26 -3.93 5.83
CA ILE A 469 -15.01 -2.66 6.53
C ILE A 469 -16.20 -2.34 7.44
N ASP A 470 -17.44 -2.46 6.94
CA ASP A 470 -18.65 -2.18 7.72
C ASP A 470 -18.75 -3.14 8.92
N VAL A 471 -18.44 -4.42 8.73
CA VAL A 471 -18.42 -5.41 9.82
C VAL A 471 -17.36 -5.07 10.87
N LEU A 472 -16.16 -4.63 10.45
CA LEU A 472 -15.12 -4.21 11.38
C LEU A 472 -15.50 -2.94 12.15
N GLN A 473 -16.14 -1.97 11.49
CA GLN A 473 -16.66 -0.77 12.15
C GLN A 473 -17.75 -1.12 13.19
N GLN A 474 -18.62 -2.08 12.89
CA GLN A 474 -19.62 -2.58 13.84
C GLN A 474 -18.95 -3.26 15.05
N ILE A 475 -17.89 -4.03 14.82
CA ILE A 475 -17.10 -4.64 15.90
C ILE A 475 -16.47 -3.54 16.77
N GLU A 476 -15.88 -2.49 16.19
CA GLU A 476 -15.31 -1.37 16.96
C GLU A 476 -16.34 -0.63 17.82
N GLN A 477 -17.55 -0.42 17.29
CA GLN A 477 -18.64 0.20 18.03
C GLN A 477 -19.13 -0.68 19.19
N THR A 478 -19.11 -2.01 19.00
CA THR A 478 -19.51 -2.97 20.03
C THR A 478 -18.43 -3.12 21.10
N ASP A 479 -17.16 -3.26 20.71
CA ASP A 479 -16.00 -3.37 21.59
C ASP A 479 -15.78 -2.07 22.40
N GLY A 480 -16.06 -0.91 21.82
CA GLY A 480 -16.02 0.39 22.51
C GLY A 480 -17.05 0.52 23.64
N HIS A 481 -18.12 -0.27 23.60
CA HIS A 481 -19.17 -0.32 24.62
C HIS A 481 -19.09 -1.57 25.53
N ALA A 482 -18.30 -2.59 25.17
CA ALA A 482 -18.28 -3.87 25.89
C ALA A 482 -16.88 -4.22 26.44
N GLN A 483 -16.67 -3.93 27.72
CA GLN A 483 -15.76 -4.69 28.60
C GLN A 483 -16.36 -6.05 29.04
N ALA A 484 -17.28 -6.64 28.27
CA ALA A 484 -17.96 -7.89 28.64
C ALA A 484 -17.75 -8.98 27.57
N PRO A 485 -17.21 -10.16 27.93
CA PRO A 485 -17.01 -11.24 26.98
C PRO A 485 -18.29 -12.06 26.82
N GLY A 486 -18.54 -12.52 25.60
CA GLY A 486 -19.34 -13.73 25.36
C GLY A 486 -20.56 -13.56 24.47
N ASN A 487 -20.50 -14.26 23.34
CA ASN A 487 -21.60 -14.82 22.53
C ASN A 487 -22.02 -14.12 21.24
N LEU A 488 -21.74 -12.83 21.02
CA LEU A 488 -22.00 -12.18 19.71
C LEU A 488 -20.79 -12.19 18.76
N GLU A 489 -19.56 -12.33 19.28
CA GLU A 489 -18.32 -12.38 18.48
C GLU A 489 -18.24 -13.61 17.55
N SER A 490 -19.00 -14.68 17.81
CA SER A 490 -18.89 -15.93 17.05
C SER A 490 -19.51 -15.84 15.66
N SER A 491 -20.65 -15.18 15.48
CA SER A 491 -21.35 -15.14 14.17
C SER A 491 -20.74 -14.09 13.23
N THR A 492 -20.50 -12.87 13.71
CA THR A 492 -19.83 -11.79 12.96
C THR A 492 -18.37 -12.11 12.69
N GLY A 493 -17.66 -12.71 13.65
CA GLY A 493 -16.30 -13.21 13.45
C GLY A 493 -16.22 -14.31 12.38
N THR A 494 -17.16 -15.27 12.39
CA THR A 494 -17.21 -16.34 11.36
C THR A 494 -17.52 -15.78 9.97
N TYR A 495 -18.41 -14.78 9.87
CA TYR A 495 -18.72 -14.12 8.59
C TYR A 495 -17.55 -13.27 8.09
N LEU A 496 -16.85 -12.57 8.98
CA LEU A 496 -15.62 -11.84 8.65
C LEU A 496 -14.53 -12.80 8.17
N ASP A 497 -14.33 -13.93 8.85
CA ASP A 497 -13.37 -14.96 8.43
C ASP A 497 -13.74 -15.56 7.07
N TYR A 498 -15.03 -15.77 6.79
CA TYR A 498 -15.50 -16.18 5.47
C TYR A 498 -15.14 -15.14 4.40
N LEU A 499 -15.48 -13.86 4.62
CA LEU A 499 -15.18 -12.75 3.71
C LEU A 499 -13.67 -12.61 3.46
N LEU A 500 -12.85 -12.69 4.51
CA LEU A 500 -11.40 -12.59 4.40
C LEU A 500 -10.77 -13.81 3.71
N THR A 501 -11.36 -14.99 3.89
CA THR A 501 -10.92 -16.22 3.22
C THR A 501 -11.28 -16.20 1.74
N ASP A 502 -12.45 -15.69 1.38
CA ASP A 502 -12.90 -15.53 -0.01
C ASP A 502 -12.06 -14.48 -0.75
N LEU A 503 -11.82 -13.32 -0.11
CA LEU A 503 -10.88 -12.29 -0.60
C LEU A 503 -9.49 -12.85 -0.90
N ARG A 504 -9.03 -13.80 -0.09
CA ARG A 504 -7.74 -14.46 -0.27
C ARG A 504 -7.71 -15.43 -1.46
N ARG A 505 -8.84 -16.08 -1.76
CA ARG A 505 -8.97 -17.02 -2.90
C ARG A 505 -9.08 -16.27 -4.23
N ASN A 506 -9.80 -15.16 -4.27
CA ASN A 506 -10.12 -14.42 -5.50
C ASN A 506 -9.11 -13.32 -5.88
N LYS A 507 -7.87 -13.37 -5.38
CA LYS A 507 -6.82 -12.37 -5.66
C LYS A 507 -6.51 -12.19 -7.16
N SER A 508 -6.83 -13.17 -8.00
CA SER A 508 -6.66 -13.14 -9.46
C SER A 508 -7.86 -12.62 -10.24
N SER A 509 -9.02 -12.45 -9.59
CA SER A 509 -10.21 -11.86 -10.22
C SER A 509 -10.13 -10.34 -10.12
N ILE A 510 -9.37 -9.75 -11.04
CA ILE A 510 -9.29 -8.29 -11.24
C ILE A 510 -10.68 -7.72 -11.66
N HIS A 511 -11.63 -8.58 -12.03
CA HIS A 511 -12.97 -8.23 -12.44
C HIS A 511 -14.02 -9.09 -11.73
N GLN A 512 -14.38 -8.70 -10.50
CA GLN A 512 -15.74 -8.94 -10.02
C GLN A 512 -16.45 -7.58 -9.98
N PRO A 513 -17.37 -7.29 -10.92
CA PRO A 513 -18.23 -6.13 -10.78
C PRO A 513 -19.11 -6.33 -9.56
N LEU A 514 -19.42 -5.22 -8.86
CA LEU A 514 -20.26 -5.17 -7.65
C LEU A 514 -21.66 -5.80 -7.78
N LEU A 515 -22.04 -6.26 -8.98
CA LEU A 515 -23.34 -6.81 -9.32
C LEU A 515 -23.31 -8.17 -10.05
N SER A 516 -22.15 -8.81 -10.28
CA SER A 516 -22.14 -10.18 -10.82
C SER A 516 -21.59 -11.16 -9.80
N ASP A 517 -22.46 -11.63 -8.92
CA ASP A 517 -22.47 -13.05 -8.59
C ASP A 517 -23.94 -13.46 -8.56
N SER A 518 -24.35 -14.18 -9.60
CA SER A 518 -25.64 -14.85 -9.65
C SER A 518 -25.80 -15.73 -8.41
N ALA A 519 -27.00 -15.71 -7.85
CA ALA A 519 -27.44 -16.67 -6.84
C ALA A 519 -27.40 -18.08 -7.45
N SER A 520 -26.27 -18.77 -7.34
CA SER A 520 -26.16 -20.19 -7.63
C SER A 520 -25.27 -20.88 -6.60
N SER A 521 -25.77 -20.95 -5.37
CA SER A 521 -25.61 -22.07 -4.43
C SER A 521 -26.26 -21.67 -3.09
N ARG A 522 -27.57 -21.89 -3.02
CA ARG A 522 -28.21 -22.32 -1.78
C ARG A 522 -28.27 -23.83 -1.79
#